data_AF-A0A8E0S9Q5-F1
#
_entry.id   AF-A0A8E0S9Q5-F1
#
_cell.length_a   1.000
_cell.length_b   1.000
_cell.length_c   1.000
_cell.angle_alpha   90.00
_cell.angle_beta   90.00
_cell.angle_gamma   90.00
#
_symmetry.space_group_name_H-M   'P 1'
#
loop_
_entity.id
_entity.type
_entity.pdbx_description
1 polymer ?
#
loop_
_entity_poly.entity_id
_entity_poly.type
_entity_poly.pdbx_seq_one_letter_code
_entity_poly.pdbx_strand_id
1 'polypeptide(L)'
;MEEQAIIVIKHVLISLMTAVGLISNMIGFVSTYRVPVGFPATHMLIRLQFVWDVLGITMIGLYWISFQISIPLEIILSSLFTYVCSSYYVAALPVELSVINMVLLAVDRYWAIVWFRT
;
A
#
# COMPACT_ATOMS: atom_id res chain seq x y z
N MET A 1 29.46 15.71 4.04
CA MET A 1 29.01 15.67 2.63
C MET A 1 28.36 14.34 2.27
N GLU A 2 28.92 13.19 2.64
CA GLU A 2 28.31 11.88 2.35
C GLU A 2 26.93 11.67 2.99
N GLU A 3 26.75 12.10 4.25
CA GLU A 3 25.49 11.94 4.98
C GLU A 3 24.30 12.71 4.34
N GLN A 4 24.56 13.93 3.85
CA GLN A 4 23.55 14.70 3.11
C GLN A 4 23.16 14.04 1.79
N ALA A 5 24.12 13.44 1.07
CA ALA A 5 23.83 12.73 -0.17
C ALA A 5 22.92 11.51 0.09
N ILE A 6 23.17 10.75 1.16
CA ILE A 6 22.34 9.60 1.55
C ILE A 6 20.91 10.02 1.86
N ILE A 7 20.73 11.13 2.59
CA ILE A 7 19.40 11.67 2.91
C ILE A 7 18.67 12.02 1.60
N VAL A 8 19.29 12.81 0.72
CA VAL A 8 18.66 13.21 -0.56
C VAL A 8 18.28 11.99 -1.39
N ILE A 9 19.15 10.98 -1.51
CA ILE A 9 18.86 9.74 -2.24
C ILE A 9 17.66 9.01 -1.63
N LYS A 10 17.59 8.90 -0.30
CA LYS A 10 16.46 8.28 0.39
C LYS A 10 15.15 8.99 0.08
N HIS A 11 15.14 10.32 0.11
CA HIS A 11 13.96 11.12 -0.23
C HIS A 11 13.51 10.87 -1.67
N VAL A 12 14.44 10.94 -2.62
CA VAL A 12 14.14 10.70 -4.04
C VAL A 12 13.58 9.30 -4.25
N LEU A 13 14.17 8.27 -3.62
CA LEU A 13 13.70 6.90 -3.72
C LEU A 13 12.30 6.72 -3.15
N ILE A 14 12.02 7.24 -1.96
CA ILE A 14 10.69 7.14 -1.34
C ILE A 14 9.64 7.82 -2.21
N SER A 15 9.94 9.03 -2.71
CA SER A 15 9.03 9.76 -3.60
C SER A 15 8.79 9.01 -4.91
N LEU A 16 9.83 8.45 -5.52
CA LEU A 16 9.72 7.68 -6.76
C LEU A 16 8.91 6.39 -6.55
N MET A 17 9.19 5.63 -5.49
CA MET A 17 8.47 4.40 -5.17
C MET A 17 6.99 4.66 -4.87
N THR A 18 6.69 5.76 -4.15
CA THR A 18 5.31 6.16 -3.85
C THR A 18 4.56 6.51 -5.13
N ALA A 19 5.16 7.33 -6.02
CA ALA A 19 4.52 7.74 -7.27
C ALA A 19 4.29 6.55 -8.22
N VAL A 20 5.33 5.73 -8.44
CA VAL A 20 5.23 4.55 -9.30
C VAL A 20 4.22 3.56 -8.75
N GLY A 21 4.23 3.32 -7.43
CA GLY A 21 3.31 2.41 -6.77
C GLY A 21 1.85 2.86 -6.85
N LEU A 22 1.57 4.16 -6.66
CA LEU A 22 0.19 4.67 -6.81
C LEU A 22 -0.31 4.53 -8.25
N ILE A 23 0.51 4.93 -9.23
CA ILE A 23 0.14 4.87 -10.64
C ILE A 23 -0.09 3.41 -11.07
N SER A 24 0.84 2.50 -10.73
CA SER A 24 0.75 1.10 -11.13
C SER A 24 -0.47 0.40 -10.51
N ASN A 25 -0.76 0.64 -9.24
CA ASN A 25 -1.92 0.03 -8.58
C ASN A 25 -3.25 0.60 -9.11
N MET A 26 -3.32 1.90 -9.42
CA MET A 26 -4.52 2.47 -10.08
C MET A 26 -4.74 1.88 -11.48
N ILE A 27 -3.68 1.80 -12.30
CA ILE A 27 -3.76 1.18 -13.63
C ILE A 27 -4.15 -0.29 -13.51
N GLY A 28 -3.55 -1.02 -12.56
CA GLY A 28 -3.86 -2.41 -12.28
C GLY A 28 -5.33 -2.61 -11.91
N PHE A 29 -5.84 -1.80 -10.97
CA PHE A 29 -7.25 -1.84 -10.56
C PHE A 29 -8.20 -1.59 -11.74
N VAL A 30 -7.96 -0.56 -12.54
CA VAL A 30 -8.77 -0.26 -13.73
C VAL A 30 -8.69 -1.40 -14.76
N SER A 31 -7.51 -2.00 -14.92
CA SER A 31 -7.30 -3.12 -15.84
C SER A 31 -8.10 -4.36 -15.45
N THR A 32 -8.40 -4.57 -14.16
CA THR A 32 -9.26 -5.68 -13.72
C THR A 32 -10.69 -5.61 -14.27
N TYR A 33 -11.17 -4.45 -14.72
CA TYR A 33 -12.48 -4.33 -15.37
C TYR A 33 -12.45 -4.72 -16.84
N ARG A 34 -11.25 -4.75 -17.45
CA ARG A 34 -11.06 -5.07 -18.87
C ARG A 34 -10.58 -6.50 -19.08
N VAL A 35 -9.83 -7.05 -18.13
CA VAL A 35 -9.29 -8.42 -18.22
C VAL A 35 -10.30 -9.40 -17.62
N PRO A 36 -10.84 -10.34 -18.40
CA PRO A 36 -11.73 -11.37 -17.87
C PRO A 36 -10.92 -12.34 -17.01
N VAL A 37 -11.33 -12.52 -15.74
CA VAL A 37 -10.79 -13.52 -14.83
C VAL A 37 -11.88 -14.56 -14.61
N GLY A 38 -11.62 -15.82 -15.00
CA GLY A 38 -12.62 -16.89 -14.98
C GLY A 38 -13.08 -17.32 -13.58
N PHE A 39 -12.36 -16.91 -12.54
CA PHE A 39 -12.66 -17.24 -11.14
C PHE A 39 -13.11 -15.98 -10.38
N PRO A 40 -14.39 -15.88 -9.97
CA PRO A 40 -14.92 -14.69 -9.30
C PRO A 40 -14.20 -14.33 -8.00
N ALA A 41 -13.80 -15.34 -7.20
CA ALA A 41 -13.10 -15.13 -5.94
C ALA A 41 -11.72 -14.47 -6.17
N THR A 42 -10.93 -15.01 -7.09
CA THR A 42 -9.63 -14.44 -7.49
C THR A 42 -9.77 -13.03 -8.01
N HIS A 43 -10.80 -12.77 -8.82
CA HIS A 43 -11.05 -11.45 -9.37
C HIS A 43 -11.28 -10.41 -8.28
N MET A 44 -12.09 -10.76 -7.27
CA MET A 44 -12.34 -9.90 -6.11
C MET A 44 -11.07 -9.70 -5.27
N LEU A 45 -10.33 -10.77 -4.99
CA LEU A 45 -9.09 -10.71 -4.21
C LEU A 45 -8.00 -9.89 -4.92
N ILE A 46 -7.86 -9.97 -6.25
CA ILE A 46 -6.94 -9.14 -7.03
C ILE A 46 -7.33 -7.67 -6.94
N ARG A 47 -8.62 -7.34 -7.07
CA ARG A 47 -9.09 -5.95 -6.92
C ARG A 47 -8.81 -5.41 -5.53
N LEU A 48 -9.09 -6.21 -4.52
CA LEU A 48 -8.86 -5.85 -3.13
C LEU A 48 -7.37 -5.65 -2.83
N GLN A 49 -6.49 -6.41 -3.48
CA GLN A 49 -5.04 -6.23 -3.39
C GLN A 49 -4.61 -4.82 -3.80
N PHE A 50 -5.04 -4.36 -4.98
CA PHE A 50 -4.73 -3.02 -5.46
C PHE A 50 -5.23 -1.93 -4.51
N VAL A 51 -6.39 -2.14 -3.87
CA VAL A 51 -6.93 -1.19 -2.88
C VAL A 51 -6.05 -1.14 -1.63
N TRP A 52 -5.66 -2.30 -1.09
CA TRP A 52 -4.78 -2.35 0.08
C TRP A 52 -3.41 -1.73 -0.20
N ASP A 53 -2.85 -1.99 -1.38
CA ASP A 53 -1.55 -1.45 -1.77
C ASP A 53 -1.62 0.08 -1.94
N VAL A 54 -2.67 0.63 -2.54
CA VAL A 54 -2.88 2.09 -2.61
C VAL A 54 -3.04 2.70 -1.21
N LEU A 55 -3.83 2.07 -0.33
CA LEU A 55 -4.01 2.55 1.04
C LEU A 55 -2.69 2.54 1.83
N GLY A 56 -1.91 1.46 1.72
CA GLY A 56 -0.60 1.32 2.37
C GLY A 56 0.39 2.37 1.88
N ILE A 57 0.52 2.54 0.56
CA ILE A 57 1.41 3.55 -0.03
C ILE A 57 0.99 4.96 0.37
N THR A 58 -0.31 5.24 0.39
CA THR A 58 -0.85 6.56 0.79
C THR A 58 -0.55 6.83 2.26
N MET A 59 -0.76 5.87 3.16
CA MET A 59 -0.45 6.02 4.58
C MET A 59 1.05 6.24 4.83
N ILE A 60 1.92 5.48 4.15
CA ILE A 60 3.38 5.65 4.23
C ILE A 60 3.79 7.03 3.70
N GLY A 61 3.20 7.48 2.59
CA GLY A 61 3.44 8.80 2.02
C GLY A 61 3.02 9.93 2.96
N LEU A 62 1.83 9.83 3.56
CA LEU A 62 1.34 10.80 4.55
C LEU A 62 2.21 10.85 5.79
N TYR A 63 2.64 9.69 6.30
CA TYR A 63 3.59 9.59 7.41
C TYR A 63 4.91 10.26 7.02
N TRP A 64 5.47 9.95 5.86
CA TRP A 64 6.72 10.55 5.40
C TRP A 64 6.63 12.07 5.28
N ILE A 65 5.55 12.59 4.70
CA ILE A 65 5.32 14.03 4.54
C ILE A 65 5.16 14.72 5.90
N SER A 66 4.46 14.09 6.84
CA SER A 66 4.18 14.70 8.15
C SER A 66 5.44 14.91 9.00
N PHE A 67 6.47 14.08 8.84
CA PHE A 67 7.78 14.27 9.48
C PHE A 67 8.69 15.29 8.77
N GLN A 68 8.29 15.81 7.60
CA GLN A 68 9.11 16.69 6.77
C GLN A 68 8.53 18.11 6.61
N ILE A 69 7.22 18.27 6.80
CA ILE A 69 6.59 19.58 6.83
C ILE A 69 6.73 20.17 8.24
N SER A 70 7.02 21.47 8.34
CA SER A 70 6.89 22.23 9.58
C SER A 70 5.40 22.34 9.94
N ILE A 71 4.84 21.31 10.56
CA ILE A 71 3.45 21.28 10.98
C ILE A 71 3.29 22.26 12.16
N PRO A 72 2.29 23.15 12.14
CA PRO A 72 1.98 24.03 13.26
C PRO A 72 1.85 23.23 14.57
N LEU A 73 2.44 23.76 15.65
CA LEU A 73 2.51 23.08 16.95
C LEU A 73 1.12 22.63 17.45
N GLU A 74 0.08 23.40 17.14
CA GLU A 74 -1.33 23.14 17.48
C GLU A 74 -1.86 21.83 16.89
N ILE A 75 -1.44 21.47 15.68
CA ILE A 75 -1.86 20.23 15.00
C ILE A 75 -1.09 19.05 15.58
N ILE A 76 0.22 19.21 15.83
CA ILE A 76 1.08 18.18 16.43
C ILE A 76 0.57 17.81 17.83
N LEU A 77 0.21 18.80 18.63
CA LEU A 77 -0.32 18.62 19.99
C LEU A 77 -1.74 18.07 20.02
N SER A 78 -2.43 17.98 18.88
CA SER A 78 -3.74 17.35 18.85
C SER A 78 -3.61 15.86 19.14
N SER A 79 -4.45 15.36 20.05
CA SER A 79 -4.48 13.94 20.43
C SER A 79 -4.74 13.03 19.23
N LEU A 80 -5.51 13.51 18.25
CA LEU A 80 -5.87 12.78 17.04
C LEU A 80 -4.68 12.65 16.09
N PHE A 81 -3.93 13.73 15.85
CA PHE A 81 -2.71 13.66 15.05
C PHE A 81 -1.66 12.79 15.71
N THR A 82 -1.44 12.93 17.02
CA THR A 82 -0.50 12.07 17.75
C THR A 82 -0.96 10.62 17.65
N TYR A 83 -2.23 10.29 17.90
CA TYR A 83 -2.71 8.92 17.86
C TYR A 83 -2.62 8.29 16.46
N VAL A 84 -2.94 9.04 15.41
CA VAL A 84 -2.95 8.52 14.02
C VAL A 84 -1.55 8.50 13.41
N CYS A 85 -0.76 9.56 13.60
CA CYS A 85 0.56 9.70 12.99
C CYS A 85 1.71 9.12 13.82
N SER A 86 1.55 8.90 15.14
CA SER A 86 2.58 8.21 15.94
C SER A 86 2.34 6.71 16.08
N SER A 87 1.13 6.23 15.74
CA SER A 87 0.81 4.81 15.82
C SER A 87 1.30 4.09 14.56
N TYR A 88 2.45 3.43 14.70
CA TYR A 88 2.98 2.46 13.73
C TYR A 88 1.91 1.48 13.25
N TYR A 89 0.94 1.14 14.11
CA TYR A 89 -0.16 0.22 13.81
C TYR A 89 -1.07 0.71 12.68
N VAL A 90 -1.31 2.01 12.55
CA VAL A 90 -2.19 2.56 11.49
C VAL A 90 -1.53 2.41 10.11
N ALA A 91 -0.21 2.61 10.04
CA ALA A 91 0.54 2.39 8.81
C ALA A 91 0.75 0.89 8.50
N ALA A 92 0.86 0.06 9.54
CA ALA A 92 1.05 -1.39 9.40
C ALA A 92 -0.22 -2.13 8.97
N LEU A 93 -1.40 -1.65 9.35
CA LEU A 93 -2.67 -2.35 9.11
C LEU A 93 -2.95 -2.62 7.61
N PRO A 94 -2.83 -1.63 6.69
CA PRO A 94 -2.99 -1.91 5.26
C PRO A 94 -1.96 -2.91 4.72
N VAL A 95 -0.74 -2.92 5.27
CA VAL A 95 0.32 -3.86 4.89
C VAL A 95 -0.04 -5.28 5.34
N GLU A 96 -0.52 -5.45 6.57
CA GLU A 96 -0.95 -6.76 7.06
C GLU A 96 -2.16 -7.28 6.27
N LEU A 97 -3.14 -6.42 5.97
CA LEU A 97 -4.28 -6.81 5.14
C LEU A 97 -3.86 -7.17 3.70
N SER A 98 -2.88 -6.46 3.14
CA SER A 98 -2.26 -6.79 1.84
C SER A 98 -1.60 -8.18 1.89
N VAL A 99 -0.83 -8.48 2.94
CA VAL A 99 -0.19 -9.79 3.13
C VAL A 99 -1.23 -10.91 3.28
N ILE A 100 -2.25 -10.72 4.10
CA ILE A 100 -3.34 -11.69 4.27
C ILE A 100 -4.03 -11.94 2.93
N ASN A 101 -4.29 -10.89 2.16
CA ASN A 101 -4.93 -11.01 0.86
C ASN A 101 -4.05 -11.75 -0.16
N MET A 102 -2.73 -11.55 -0.15
CA MET A 102 -1.80 -12.36 -0.95
C MET A 102 -1.82 -13.85 -0.56
N VAL A 103 -1.90 -14.16 0.73
CA VAL A 103 -2.03 -15.55 1.20
C VAL A 103 -3.35 -16.15 0.70
N LEU A 104 -4.46 -15.42 0.79
CA LEU A 104 -5.76 -15.87 0.28
C LEU A 104 -5.73 -16.10 -1.24
N LEU A 105 -5.07 -15.23 -2.00
CA LEU A 105 -4.85 -15.42 -3.43
C LEU A 105 -4.05 -16.69 -3.72
N ALA A 106 -2.97 -16.93 -2.98
CA ALA A 106 -2.17 -18.13 -3.15
C ALA A 106 -2.96 -19.41 -2.84
N VAL A 107 -3.78 -19.39 -1.77
CA VAL A 107 -4.66 -20.50 -1.40
C VAL A 107 -5.74 -20.73 -2.46
N ASP A 108 -6.39 -19.67 -2.96
CA ASP A 108 -7.39 -19.76 -4.02
C ASP A 108 -6.79 -20.36 -5.30
N ARG A 109 -5.61 -19.92 -5.71
CA ARG A 109 -4.91 -20.46 -6.89
C ARG A 109 -4.44 -21.90 -6.68
N TYR A 110 -3.94 -22.25 -5.49
CA TYR A 110 -3.57 -23.61 -5.15
C TYR A 110 -4.76 -24.57 -5.29
N TRP A 111 -5.91 -24.21 -4.71
CA TRP A 111 -7.12 -25.01 -4.80
C TRP A 111 -7.69 -25.06 -6.22
N ALA A 112 -7.58 -23.96 -6.97
CA ALA A 112 -7.94 -23.96 -8.40
C ALA A 112 -7.15 -25.04 -9.15
N ILE A 113 -5.84 -25.14 -8.93
CA ILE A 113 -4.97 -26.13 -9.59
C ILE A 113 -5.25 -27.56 -9.10
N VAL A 114 -5.43 -27.75 -7.79
CA VAL A 114 -5.59 -29.08 -7.19
C VAL A 114 -6.94 -29.70 -7.51
N TRP A 115 -8.03 -28.94 -7.38
CA TRP A 115 -9.39 -29.46 -7.59
C TRP A 115 -9.90 -29.32 -9.01
N PHE A 116 -9.55 -28.24 -9.72
CA PHE A 116 -9.90 -28.09 -11.13
C PHE A 116 -8.74 -28.58 -11.99
N ARG A 117 -8.40 -29.87 -11.84
CA ARG A 117 -7.62 -30.60 -12.85
C ARG A 117 -8.42 -30.58 -14.16
N THR A 118 -8.21 -29.54 -14.95
CA THR A 118 -8.52 -29.48 -16.38
C THR A 118 -7.22 -29.57 -17.14
#